data_AF-A0A392T920-F1
#
_entry.id   AF-A0A392T920-F1
#
_cell.length_a   1.000
_cell.length_b   1.000
_cell.length_c   1.000
_cell.angle_alpha   90.00
_cell.angle_beta   90.00
_cell.angle_gamma   90.00
#
_symmetry.space_group_name_H-M   'P 1'
#
loop_
_entity.id
_entity.type
_entity.pdbx_description
1 polymer ?
#
loop_
_entity_poly.entity_id
_entity_poly.type
_entity_poly.pdbx_seq_one_letter_code
_entity_poly.pdbx_strand_id
1 'polypeptide(L)' 'MPGAQPISVAPYRMSSVELRELKTQLEELLRKHFIKPSVSPWGAPVLLVKKKDGTM' A
#
# COMPACT_ATOMS: atom_id res chain seq x y z
N MET A 1 -21.43 -1.29 9.67
CA MET A 1 -22.10 -0.72 10.85
C MET A 1 -22.40 0.75 10.55
N PRO A 2 -23.67 1.18 10.60
CA PRO A 2 -24.01 2.59 10.51
C PRO A 2 -23.26 3.38 11.60
N GLY A 3 -22.53 4.44 11.23
CA GLY A 3 -21.80 5.30 12.17
C GLY A 3 -20.36 4.91 12.51
N ALA A 4 -19.77 3.91 11.85
CA ALA A 4 -18.35 3.59 12.06
C ALA A 4 -17.43 4.72 11.58
N GLN A 5 -16.49 5.15 12.42
CA GLN A 5 -15.48 6.13 12.04
C GLN A 5 -14.44 5.52 11.09
N PRO A 6 -13.83 6.34 10.21
CA PRO A 6 -12.77 5.87 9.33
C PRO A 6 -11.58 5.32 10.10
N ILE A 7 -11.12 4.14 9.71
CA ILE A 7 -9.84 3.62 10.17
C ILE A 7 -8.75 4.38 9.40
N SER A 8 -7.87 5.07 10.12
CA SER A 8 -6.70 5.74 9.55
C SER A 8 -5.50 5.42 10.43
N VAL A 9 -4.74 4.41 10.01
CA VAL A 9 -3.57 3.91 10.76
C VAL A 9 -2.31 4.29 10.01
N ALA A 10 -1.29 4.73 10.75
CA ALA A 10 0.02 5.06 10.18
C ALA A 10 0.63 3.84 9.45
N PRO A 11 1.31 4.04 8.32
CA PRO A 11 2.03 2.95 7.64
C PRO A 11 3.06 2.28 8.55
N TYR A 12 3.32 1.00 8.31
CA TYR A 12 4.41 0.29 8.99
C TYR A 12 5.77 0.88 8.65
N ARG A 13 6.72 0.77 9.59
CA ARG A 13 8.10 1.18 9.35
C ARG A 13 8.72 0.22 8.33
N MET A 14 9.23 0.80 7.25
CA MET A 14 9.88 0.09 6.15
C MET A 14 11.33 0.57 5.99
N SER A 15 12.19 -0.33 5.53
CA SER A 15 13.55 -0.02 5.09
C SER A 15 13.53 0.78 3.78
N SER A 16 14.68 1.37 3.42
CA SER A 16 14.82 2.09 2.14
C SER A 16 14.59 1.18 0.92
N VAL A 17 14.93 -0.11 1.03
CA VAL A 17 14.75 -1.10 -0.05
C VAL A 17 13.25 -1.40 -0.25
N GLU A 18 12.53 -1.64 0.84
CA GLU A 18 11.08 -1.87 0.82
C GLU A 18 10.30 -0.66 0.29
N LEU A 19 10.70 0.55 0.67
CA LEU A 19 10.06 1.77 0.16
C LEU A 19 10.26 1.94 -1.36
N ARG A 20 11.43 1.59 -1.88
CA ARG A 20 11.70 1.62 -3.31
C ARG A 20 10.83 0.62 -4.07
N GLU A 21 10.75 -0.61 -3.55
CA GLU A 21 9.92 -1.66 -4.14
C GLU A 21 8.44 -1.28 -4.11
N LEU A 22 7.94 -0.80 -2.96
CA LEU A 22 6.56 -0.34 -2.82
C LEU A 22 6.21 0.72 -3.88
N LYS A 23 7.11 1.67 -4.12
CA LYS A 23 6.90 2.70 -5.13
C LYS A 23 6.82 2.09 -6.55
N THR A 24 7.71 1.16 -6.88
CA THR A 24 7.70 0.47 -8.18
C THR A 24 6.42 -0.33 -8.40
N GLN A 25 5.96 -1.07 -7.38
CA GLN A 25 4.70 -1.82 -7.45
C GLN A 25 3.48 -0.88 -7.59
N LEU A 26 3.43 0.23 -6.84
CA LEU A 26 2.36 1.22 -6.95
C LEU A 26 2.30 1.84 -8.34
N GLU A 27 3.45 2.21 -8.93
CA GLU A 27 3.50 2.74 -10.29
C GLU A 27 2.98 1.72 -11.31
N GLU A 28 3.29 0.43 -11.16
CA GLU A 28 2.77 -0.61 -12.03
C GLU A 28 1.25 -0.78 -11.89
N LEU A 29 0.73 -0.78 -10.65
CA LEU A 29 -0.70 -0.88 -10.38
C LEU A 29 -1.48 0.34 -10.91
N LEU A 30 -0.87 1.53 -10.84
CA LEU A 30 -1.42 2.75 -11.43
C LEU A 30 -1.45 2.66 -12.96
N ARG A 31 -0.36 2.18 -13.59
CA ARG A 31 -0.31 1.98 -15.05
C ARG A 31 -1.33 0.94 -15.53
N LYS A 32 -1.58 -0.10 -14.72
CA LYS A 32 -2.60 -1.12 -14.99
C LYS A 32 -4.04 -0.64 -14.70
N HIS A 33 -4.21 0.58 -14.19
CA HIS A 33 -5.49 1.15 -13.76
C HIS A 33 -6.22 0.33 -12.67
N PHE A 34 -5.48 -0.49 -11.90
CA PHE A 34 -6.05 -1.24 -10.78
C PHE A 34 -6.29 -0.36 -9.56
N ILE A 35 -5.49 0.70 -9.39
CA ILE A 35 -5.62 1.68 -8.32
C ILE A 35 -5.60 3.10 -8.88
N LYS A 36 -6.00 4.08 -8.07
CA LYS A 36 -5.91 5.51 -8.37
C LYS A 36 -5.59 6.30 -7.10
N PRO A 37 -4.99 7.50 -7.21
CA PRO A 37 -4.85 8.40 -6.07
C PRO A 37 -6.21 8.70 -5.42
N SER A 38 -6.21 8.81 -4.09
CA SER A 38 -7.42 8.97 -3.28
C SER A 38 -7.18 10.00 -2.17
N VAL A 39 -8.26 10.71 -1.81
CA VAL A 39 -8.34 11.62 -0.65
C VAL A 39 -9.30 11.09 0.43
N SER A 40 -9.52 9.77 0.43
CA SER A 40 -10.41 9.10 1.39
C SER A 40 -9.95 9.31 2.83
N PRO A 41 -10.88 9.53 3.78
CA PRO A 41 -10.53 9.53 5.20
C PRO A 41 -10.19 8.11 5.73
N TRP A 42 -10.44 7.07 4.93
CA TRP A 42 -10.08 5.68 5.24
C TRP A 42 -8.68 5.38 4.72
N GLY A 43 -7.82 4.85 5.60
CA GLY A 43 -6.46 4.42 5.29
C GLY A 43 -6.10 3.14 6.02
N ALA A 44 -5.52 2.19 5.29
CA ALA A 44 -5.00 0.93 5.83
C ALA A 44 -3.49 0.85 5.55
N PRO A 45 -2.69 0.32 6.50
CA PRO A 45 -1.27 0.13 6.28
C PRO A 45 -1.03 -1.01 5.27
N VAL A 46 0.04 -0.89 4.49
CA VAL A 46 0.47 -1.90 3.52
C VAL A 46 1.65 -2.69 4.09
N LEU A 47 1.71 -3.98 3.79
CA LEU A 47 2.82 -4.87 4.14
C LEU A 47 3.36 -5.53 2.86
N LEU A 48 4.66 -5.42 2.63
CA LEU A 48 5.36 -6.17 1.57
C LEU A 48 5.69 -7.56 2.07
N VAL A 49 5.57 -8.57 1.19
CA VAL A 49 5.81 -9.96 1.53
C VAL A 49 6.69 -10.58 0.45
N LYS A 50 7.84 -11.09 0.86
CA LYS A 50 8.72 -11.84 -0.03
C LYS A 50 8.03 -13.11 -0.52
N LYS A 51 7.92 -13.25 -1.84
CA LYS A 51 7.36 -14.43 -2.49
C LYS A 51 8.38 -15.57 -2.53
N LYS A 52 7.87 -16.79 -2.74
CA LYS A 52 8.69 -18.02 -2.79
C LYS A 52 9.70 -18.02 -3.93
N ASP A 53 9.42 -17.32 -5.02
CA ASP A 53 10.30 -17.15 -6.18
C ASP A 53 11.45 -16.15 -5.93
N GLY A 54 11.54 -15.59 -4.72
CA GLY A 54 12.58 -14.65 -4.33
C GLY A 54 12.27 -13.21 -4.67
N THR A 55 11.14 -12.93 -5.33
CA THR A 55 10.66 -11.56 -5.57
C THR A 55 10.08 -10.97 -4.28
N MET A 56 10.21 -9.65 -4.14
CA MET A 56 9.51 -8.87 -3.11
C MET A 56 8.15 -8.39 -3.62
#